data_AF-A0A8C3WB29-F1
#
_entry.id   AF-A0A8C3WB29-F1
#
_cell.length_a   1.000
_cell.length_b   1.000
_cell.length_c   1.000
_cell.angle_alpha   90.00
_cell.angle_beta   90.00
_cell.angle_gamma   90.00
#
_symmetry.space_group_name_H-M   'P 1'
#
loop_
_entity.id
_entity.type
_entity.pdbx_description
1 polymer ?
#
loop_
_entity_poly.entity_id
_entity_poly.type
_entity_poly.pdbx_seq_one_letter_code
_entity_poly.pdbx_strand_id
1 'polypeptide(L)'
;MHQHPRNTPRHILIKMTKIKDKEKILKAARGKKQMTYKGTPIRLSADFSAETLQARRDKDTKSYMHNYATQNSNHEKRAQMQ
;
A
#
# COMPACT_ATOMS: atom_id res chain seq x y z
N MET A 1 15.27 28.41 -11.58
CA MET A 1 14.23 27.46 -11.12
C MET A 1 14.30 27.34 -9.59
N HIS A 2 13.57 28.17 -8.84
CA HIS A 2 13.57 28.09 -7.37
C HIS A 2 12.67 26.93 -6.92
N GLN A 3 13.29 25.83 -6.46
CA GLN A 3 12.55 24.75 -5.83
C GLN A 3 12.06 25.22 -4.46
N HIS A 4 10.75 25.39 -4.32
CA HIS A 4 10.14 25.62 -3.02
C HIS A 4 10.16 24.29 -2.25
N PRO A 5 10.69 24.23 -1.02
CA PRO A 5 10.65 23.03 -0.21
C PRO A 5 9.19 22.57 -0.05
N ARG A 6 8.87 21.36 -0.49
CA ARG A 6 7.57 20.74 -0.21
C ARG A 6 7.55 20.33 1.26
N ASN A 7 7.07 21.22 2.13
CA ASN A 7 6.79 20.90 3.52
C ASN A 7 5.54 20.02 3.61
N THR A 8 5.70 18.71 3.39
CA THR A 8 4.66 17.75 3.73
C THR A 8 4.57 17.63 5.26
N PRO A 9 3.37 17.65 5.85
CA PRO A 9 3.20 17.40 7.27
C PRO A 9 3.77 16.02 7.64
N ARG A 10 4.46 15.94 8.78
CA ARG A 10 4.96 14.66 9.32
C ARG A 10 3.80 13.77 9.75
N HIS A 11 3.96 12.46 9.63
CA HIS A 11 2.99 11.48 10.13
C HIS A 11 2.90 11.53 11.66
N ILE A 12 1.68 11.39 12.19
CA ILE A 12 1.42 11.30 13.64
C ILE A 12 1.31 9.83 14.02
N LEU A 13 2.15 9.37 14.96
CA LEU A 13 2.08 8.01 15.51
C LEU A 13 1.20 8.00 16.76
N ILE A 14 0.15 7.19 16.74
CA ILE A 14 -0.76 7.00 17.88
C ILE A 14 -0.60 5.57 18.39
N LYS A 15 -0.12 5.41 19.63
CA LYS A 15 0.00 4.11 20.30
C LYS A 15 -1.32 3.79 21.01
N MET A 16 -1.95 2.68 20.65
CA MET A 16 -3.17 2.18 21.30
C MET A 16 -2.84 0.99 22.20
N THR A 17 -3.48 0.93 23.36
CA THR A 17 -3.33 -0.20 24.31
C THR A 17 -4.11 -1.43 23.88
N LYS A 18 -5.27 -1.23 23.23
CA LYS A 18 -6.15 -2.31 22.77
C LYS A 18 -6.01 -2.50 21.25
N ILE A 19 -5.44 -3.63 20.84
CA ILE A 19 -5.26 -3.99 19.42
C ILE A 19 -6.62 -4.11 18.71
N LYS A 20 -7.62 -4.68 19.38
CA LYS A 20 -8.98 -4.83 18.83
C LYS A 20 -9.60 -3.49 18.41
N ASP A 21 -9.36 -2.43 19.17
CA ASP A 21 -9.90 -1.11 18.88
C ASP A 21 -9.14 -0.46 17.71
N LYS A 22 -7.81 -0.62 17.68
CA LYS A 22 -6.96 -0.20 16.56
C LYS A 22 -7.43 -0.83 15.24
N GLU A 23 -7.72 -2.13 15.24
CA GLU A 23 -8.21 -2.86 14.06
C GLU A 23 -9.58 -2.38 13.60
N LYS A 24 -10.52 -2.16 14.53
CA LYS A 24 -11.85 -1.63 14.21
C LYS A 24 -11.78 -0.26 13.55
N ILE A 25 -10.96 0.65 14.10
CA ILE A 25 -10.78 2.00 13.54
C ILE A 25 -10.18 1.94 12.14
N LEU A 26 -9.13 1.12 11.94
CA LEU A 26 -8.49 0.97 10.64
C LEU A 26 -9.43 0.32 9.60
N LYS A 27 -10.27 -0.63 10.02
CA LYS A 27 -11.28 -1.23 9.14
C LYS A 27 -12.34 -0.22 8.73
N ALA A 28 -12.83 0.58 9.67
CA ALA A 28 -13.78 1.65 9.39
C ALA A 28 -13.18 2.72 8.46
N ALA A 29 -11.90 3.06 8.65
CA ALA A 29 -11.18 4.00 7.80
C ALA A 29 -11.06 3.50 6.35
N ARG A 30 -10.79 2.21 6.15
CA ARG A 30 -10.71 1.58 4.81
C ARG A 30 -12.05 1.50 4.10
N GLY A 31 -13.14 1.32 4.85
CA GLY A 31 -14.49 1.27 4.28
C GLY A 31 -15.00 2.64 3.82
N LYS A 32 -14.42 3.74 4.30
CA LYS A 32 -14.81 5.10 3.90
C LYS A 32 -13.99 5.56 2.70
N LYS A 33 -14.67 6.13 1.69
CA LYS A 33 -14.03 6.70 0.49
C LYS A 33 -13.13 7.91 0.83
N GLN A 34 -13.54 8.73 1.80
CA GLN A 34 -12.78 9.90 2.24
C GLN A 34 -12.95 10.10 3.74
N MET A 35 -11.84 10.28 4.45
CA MET A 35 -11.84 10.76 5.82
C MET A 35 -11.39 12.21 5.83
N THR A 36 -12.03 13.06 6.61
CA THR A 36 -11.68 14.47 6.74
C THR A 36 -11.53 14.87 8.20
N TYR A 37 -10.65 15.83 8.48
CA TYR A 37 -10.53 16.53 9.75
C TYR A 37 -10.50 18.02 9.46
N LYS A 38 -11.45 18.76 10.04
CA LYS A 38 -11.62 20.21 9.81
C LYS A 38 -11.64 20.59 8.32
N GLY A 39 -12.31 19.78 7.49
CA GLY A 39 -12.41 19.98 6.04
C GLY A 39 -11.21 19.49 5.23
N THR A 40 -10.09 19.10 5.87
CA THR A 40 -8.91 18.57 5.18
C THR A 40 -8.97 17.04 5.09
N PRO A 41 -8.76 16.44 3.90
CA PRO A 41 -8.67 14.98 3.78
C PRO A 41 -7.50 14.40 4.59
N ILE A 42 -7.76 13.31 5.31
CA ILE A 42 -6.76 12.59 6.11
C ILE A 42 -6.74 11.12 5.74
N ARG A 43 -5.61 10.45 5.98
CA ARG A 43 -5.45 9.01 5.76
C ARG A 43 -4.97 8.34 7.04
N LEU A 44 -5.72 7.35 7.51
CA LEU A 44 -5.28 6.49 8.61
C LEU A 44 -4.70 5.19 8.04
N SER A 45 -3.58 4.74 8.59
CA SER A 45 -2.90 3.52 8.17
C SER A 45 -2.25 2.86 9.38
N ALA A 46 -2.12 1.53 9.33
CA ALA A 46 -1.36 0.83 10.34
C ALA A 46 0.12 1.15 10.16
N ASP A 47 0.79 1.49 11.25
CA ASP A 47 2.24 1.49 11.28
C ASP A 47 2.74 0.04 11.32
N PHE A 48 3.68 -0.28 10.44
CA PHE A 48 4.28 -1.60 10.26
C PHE A 48 5.80 -1.45 10.33
N SER A 49 6.49 -2.45 10.89
CA SER A 49 7.95 -2.47 10.86
C SER A 49 8.45 -2.45 9.41
N ALA A 50 9.66 -1.92 9.20
CA ALA A 50 10.29 -1.87 7.88
C ALA A 50 10.36 -3.26 7.23
N GLU A 51 10.70 -4.29 8.01
CA GLU A 51 10.72 -5.69 7.58
C GLU A 51 9.34 -6.20 7.14
N THR A 52 8.29 -5.90 7.92
CA THR A 52 6.91 -6.29 7.57
C THR A 52 6.44 -5.57 6.31
N LEU A 53 6.82 -4.31 6.12
CA LEU A 53 6.53 -3.54 4.91
C LEU A 53 7.25 -4.11 3.70
N GLN A 54 8.52 -4.50 3.86
CA GLN A 54 9.32 -5.07 2.78
C GLN A 54 8.78 -6.44 2.36
N ALA A 55 8.48 -7.33 3.30
CA ALA A 55 7.90 -8.64 3.01
C ALA A 55 6.58 -8.55 2.23
N ARG A 56 5.75 -7.52 2.51
CA ARG A 56 4.52 -7.26 1.74
C ARG A 56 4.82 -6.84 0.31
N ARG A 57 5.75 -5.90 0.12
CA ARG A 57 6.15 -5.43 -1.22
C ARG A 57 6.76 -6.56 -2.05
N ASP A 58 7.63 -7.35 -1.45
CA ASP A 58 8.32 -8.46 -2.11
C ASP A 58 7.34 -9.56 -2.55
N LYS A 59 6.28 -9.80 -1.76
CA LYS A 59 5.23 -10.74 -2.15
C LYS A 59 4.50 -10.27 -3.40
N ASP A 60 4.12 -8.99 -3.42
CA ASP A 60 3.41 -8.40 -4.56
C ASP A 60 4.30 -8.46 -5.82
N THR A 61 5.57 -8.03 -5.72
CA THR A 61 6.50 -8.03 -6.86
C THR A 61 6.78 -9.43 -7.39
N LYS A 62 7.02 -10.42 -6.52
CA LYS A 62 7.21 -11.82 -6.94
C LYS A 62 5.99 -12.36 -7.68
N SER A 63 4.78 -12.00 -7.24
CA SER A 63 3.55 -12.38 -7.95
C SER A 63 3.46 -11.72 -9.33
N TYR A 64 3.78 -10.43 -9.45
CA TYR A 64 3.83 -9.74 -10.75
C TYR A 64 4.83 -10.38 -11.71
N MET A 65 6.06 -10.65 -11.24
CA MET A 65 7.11 -11.25 -12.07
C MET A 65 6.76 -12.67 -12.52
N HIS A 66 6.14 -13.47 -11.65
CA HIS A 66 5.66 -14.81 -12.00
C HIS A 66 4.60 -14.76 -13.11
N ASN A 67 3.58 -13.92 -12.95
CA ASN A 67 2.52 -13.77 -13.94
C ASN A 67 3.07 -13.29 -15.30
N TYR A 68 3.99 -12.33 -15.29
CA TYR A 68 4.61 -11.82 -16.52
C TYR A 68 5.40 -12.91 -17.27
N ALA A 69 6.17 -13.72 -16.54
CA ALA A 69 6.92 -14.84 -17.12
C ALA A 69 5.98 -15.92 -17.71
N THR A 70 4.87 -16.22 -17.03
CA THR A 70 3.88 -17.19 -17.52
C THR A 70 3.17 -16.70 -18.78
N GLN A 71 2.81 -15.42 -18.87
CA GLN A 71 2.16 -14.86 -20.07
C GLN A 71 3.10 -14.88 -21.29
N ASN A 72 4.37 -14.54 -21.12
CA ASN A 72 5.34 -14.50 -22.23
C ASN A 72 5.68 -15.91 -22.74
N SER A 73 5.86 -16.89 -21.85
CA SER A 73 6.09 -18.29 -22.27
C SER A 73 4.87 -18.86 -23.02
N ASN A 74 3.66 -18.45 -22.63
CA ASN A 74 2.44 -18.87 -23.34
C ASN A 74 2.30 -18.20 -24.71
N HIS A 75 2.76 -16.95 -24.88
CA HIS A 75 2.77 -16.28 -26.18
C HIS A 75 3.78 -16.93 -27.15
N GLU A 76 5.00 -17.22 -26.67
CA GLU A 76 6.04 -17.88 -27.46
C GLU A 76 5.63 -19.29 -27.92
N LYS A 77 4.98 -20.08 -27.05
CA LYS A 77 4.46 -21.40 -27.40
C LYS A 77 3.31 -21.35 -28.41
N ARG A 78 2.53 -20.26 -28.46
CA ARG A 78 1.47 -20.05 -29.47
C ARG A 78 2.00 -19.54 -30.80
N ALA A 79 3.14 -18.84 -30.80
CA ALA A 79 3.83 -18.42 -32.01
C ALA A 79 4.55 -19.58 -32.71
N GLN A 80 4.97 -20.61 -31.96
CA GLN A 80 5.62 -21.82 -32.50
C GLN A 80 4.63 -22.92 -32.96
N MET A 81 3.33 -22.76 -32.69
CA MET A 81 2.26 -23.67 -33.12
C MET A 81 1.50 -23.18 -34.37
N GLN A 82 1.95 -22.09 -35.00
CA GLN A 82 1.47 -21.58 -36.29
C GLN A 82 2.55 -21.81 -37.34
#